data_AF-A0AAW0FB03-F1
#
_entry.id   AF-A0AAW0FB03-F1
#
_cell.length_a   1.000
_cell.length_b   1.000
_cell.length_c   1.000
_cell.angle_alpha   90.00
_cell.angle_beta   90.00
_cell.angle_gamma   90.00
#
_symmetry.space_group_name_H-M   'P 1'
#
loop_
_entity.id
_entity.type
_entity.pdbx_description
1 polymer ?
#
loop_
_entity_poly.entity_id
_entity_poly.type
_entity_poly.pdbx_seq_one_letter_code
_entity_poly.pdbx_strand_id
1 'polypeptide(L)'
;MLRNALSCFSAQLELSHLAGTVPVDIEYEELASTMEQRMQNASGTTPGVFELLEGKEIHLPVPDDPVYAVAALSEPLTIFLCDIEGTTTPLPFIREVMMPRILARVDAYVETHFPADSAFVELLVNASNPQSSPAAKTPTAGAQAFADAVTASKAHDWKNDAANAAVRREFGLFFRDEVKNGSADSAVKAIQAVLMAEIFAEGEIQSQVFADVNAFFRYVGSPAMAERTRIALYSTGSIAAQKLIMQHTPYGDLNPFVTAYFDPALVGTKLMPKSYMKIRTLLAQQLDISPDSMHIVFVTDNTSEASAAETSGAVESSILCIRPMNSWVTFDTLLSINVPHIVSFAQLTQRDCEVDLAHLVSDGRACMKE
;
A
#
# COMPACT_ATOMS: atom_id res chain seq x y z
N MET A 1 -11.55 23.13 6.71
CA MET A 1 -11.74 21.90 7.51
C MET A 1 -13.10 21.25 7.23
N LEU A 2 -14.23 21.82 7.67
CA LEU A 2 -15.54 21.19 7.50
C LEU A 2 -15.90 20.83 6.03
N ARG A 3 -15.74 21.76 5.08
CA ARG A 3 -16.02 21.50 3.65
C ARG A 3 -15.15 20.37 3.06
N ASN A 4 -13.88 20.29 3.44
CA ASN A 4 -12.98 19.23 2.98
C ASN A 4 -13.45 17.86 3.49
N ALA A 5 -13.78 17.75 4.78
CA ALA A 5 -14.31 16.50 5.36
C ALA A 5 -15.66 16.10 4.74
N LEU A 6 -16.58 17.07 4.54
CA LEU A 6 -17.86 16.82 3.86
C LEU A 6 -17.63 16.32 2.43
N SER A 7 -16.72 16.93 1.69
CA SER A 7 -16.42 16.53 0.31
C SER A 7 -15.84 15.12 0.24
N CYS A 8 -14.87 14.82 1.10
CA CYS A 8 -14.26 13.50 1.20
C CYS A 8 -15.30 12.43 1.55
N PHE A 9 -16.16 12.73 2.53
CA PHE A 9 -17.20 11.81 2.96
C PHE A 9 -18.27 11.60 1.88
N SER A 10 -18.68 12.66 1.16
CA SER A 10 -19.59 12.54 0.01
C SER A 10 -19.01 11.67 -1.11
N ALA A 11 -17.71 11.84 -1.43
CA ALA A 11 -17.03 11.02 -2.42
C ALA A 11 -16.98 9.54 -2.01
N GLN A 12 -16.67 9.26 -0.73
CA GLN A 12 -16.73 7.90 -0.18
C GLN A 12 -18.14 7.32 -0.25
N LEU A 13 -19.15 8.09 0.17
CA LEU A 13 -20.55 7.63 0.19
C LEU A 13 -21.02 7.24 -1.22
N GLU A 14 -20.73 8.07 -2.23
CA GLU A 14 -21.08 7.79 -3.63
C GLU A 14 -20.35 6.54 -4.15
N LEU A 15 -19.03 6.44 -3.93
CA LEU A 15 -18.25 5.27 -4.32
C LEU A 15 -18.77 3.99 -3.65
N SER A 16 -19.09 4.05 -2.36
CA SER A 16 -19.69 2.93 -1.62
C SER A 16 -21.09 2.58 -2.14
N HIS A 17 -21.90 3.56 -2.53
CA HIS A 17 -23.22 3.33 -3.11
C HIS A 17 -23.13 2.59 -4.44
N LEU A 18 -22.31 3.11 -5.36
CA LEU A 18 -22.05 2.48 -6.66
C LEU A 18 -21.40 1.10 -6.51
N ALA A 19 -20.56 0.91 -5.49
CA ALA A 19 -19.94 -0.36 -5.18
C ALA A 19 -20.85 -1.33 -4.39
N GLY A 20 -22.03 -0.89 -3.92
CA GLY A 20 -22.89 -1.71 -3.05
C GLY A 20 -22.23 -2.08 -1.72
N THR A 21 -21.34 -1.22 -1.21
CA THR A 21 -20.56 -1.42 0.03
C THR A 21 -20.84 -0.35 1.09
N VAL A 22 -21.98 0.34 0.99
CA VAL A 22 -22.47 1.22 2.07
C VAL A 22 -22.68 0.35 3.32
N PRO A 23 -22.21 0.77 4.51
CA PRO A 23 -22.46 0.06 5.76
C PRO A 23 -23.95 -0.22 5.97
N VAL A 24 -24.27 -1.40 6.49
CA VAL A 24 -25.65 -1.91 6.63
C VAL A 24 -26.53 -1.09 7.56
N ASP A 25 -25.93 -0.29 8.44
CA ASP A 25 -26.57 0.61 9.38
C ASP A 25 -26.77 2.04 8.82
N ILE A 26 -26.40 2.27 7.56
CA ILE A 26 -26.50 3.57 6.89
C ILE A 26 -27.56 3.52 5.78
N GLU A 27 -28.56 4.37 5.92
CA GLU A 27 -29.53 4.66 4.85
C GLU A 27 -28.95 5.71 3.89
N TYR A 28 -28.62 5.27 2.66
CA TYR A 28 -27.93 6.09 1.67
C TYR A 28 -28.66 7.40 1.36
N GLU A 29 -29.95 7.34 1.02
CA GLU A 29 -30.72 8.54 0.60
C GLU A 29 -30.77 9.61 1.70
N GLU A 30 -30.98 9.19 2.95
CA GLU A 30 -31.03 10.08 4.10
C GLU A 30 -29.67 10.73 4.37
N LEU A 31 -28.60 9.92 4.35
CA LEU A 31 -27.26 10.42 4.60
C LEU A 31 -26.77 11.32 3.47
N ALA A 32 -27.02 10.97 2.22
CA ALA A 32 -26.66 11.78 1.05
C ALA A 32 -27.34 13.15 1.09
N SER A 33 -28.65 13.18 1.35
CA SER A 33 -29.41 14.43 1.54
C SER A 33 -28.84 15.27 2.68
N THR A 34 -28.50 14.63 3.81
CA THR A 34 -27.87 15.32 4.95
C THR A 34 -26.51 15.91 4.58
N MET A 35 -25.68 15.19 3.83
CA MET A 35 -24.36 15.67 3.40
C MET A 35 -24.49 16.84 2.41
N GLU A 36 -25.42 16.76 1.47
CA GLU A 36 -25.71 17.84 0.52
C GLU A 36 -26.16 19.11 1.24
N GLN A 37 -27.11 18.99 2.17
CA GLN A 37 -27.59 20.12 2.96
C GLN A 37 -26.45 20.74 3.80
N ARG A 38 -25.61 19.92 4.42
CA ARG A 38 -24.43 20.42 5.18
C ARG A 38 -23.42 21.10 4.26
N MET A 39 -23.20 20.59 3.05
CA MET A 39 -22.30 21.17 2.06
C MET A 39 -22.81 22.53 1.56
N GLN A 40 -24.11 22.67 1.31
CA GLN A 40 -24.74 23.94 0.91
C GLN A 40 -24.65 25.00 2.01
N ASN A 41 -24.77 24.59 3.28
CA ASN A 41 -24.70 25.49 4.43
C ASN A 41 -23.28 25.87 4.86
N ALA A 42 -22.26 25.14 4.41
CA ALA A 42 -20.88 25.43 4.76
C ALA A 42 -20.34 26.63 3.95
N SER A 43 -19.77 27.64 4.61
CA SER A 43 -19.24 28.83 3.94
C SER A 43 -17.96 28.55 3.15
N GLY A 44 -17.76 29.30 2.06
CA GLY A 44 -16.57 29.22 1.20
C GLY A 44 -16.64 28.16 0.10
N THR A 45 -15.58 28.03 -0.68
CA THR A 45 -15.41 26.97 -1.70
C THR A 45 -14.75 25.75 -1.08
N THR A 46 -15.00 24.57 -1.65
CA THR A 46 -14.24 23.36 -1.29
C THR A 46 -12.91 23.44 -2.02
N PRO A 47 -11.77 23.60 -1.33
CA PRO A 47 -10.48 23.63 -2.00
C PRO A 47 -10.15 22.23 -2.54
N GLY A 48 -9.60 22.16 -3.76
CA GLY A 48 -9.06 20.94 -4.32
C GLY A 48 -7.70 20.61 -3.73
N VAL A 49 -7.13 19.49 -4.17
CA VAL A 49 -5.79 19.05 -3.73
C VAL A 49 -4.70 20.06 -4.12
N PHE A 50 -4.85 20.72 -5.28
CA PHE A 50 -3.92 21.76 -5.73
C PHE A 50 -3.87 22.94 -4.77
N GLU A 51 -5.01 23.55 -4.44
CA GLU A 51 -5.07 24.74 -3.57
C GLU A 51 -4.56 24.41 -2.15
N LEU A 52 -4.84 23.20 -1.66
CA LEU A 52 -4.39 22.76 -0.35
C LEU A 52 -2.87 22.54 -0.29
N LEU A 53 -2.27 22.02 -1.37
CA LEU A 53 -0.83 21.79 -1.45
C LEU A 53 -0.05 23.07 -1.76
N GLU A 54 -0.59 23.97 -2.58
CA GLU A 54 -0.02 25.31 -2.83
C GLU A 54 0.07 26.12 -1.52
N GLY A 55 -0.92 25.99 -0.63
CA GLY A 55 -0.87 26.58 0.71
C GLY A 55 0.26 26.05 1.60
N LYS A 56 0.90 24.94 1.19
CA LYS A 56 2.07 24.33 1.81
C LYS A 56 3.34 24.49 0.95
N GLU A 57 3.31 25.36 -0.06
CA GLU A 57 4.40 25.59 -1.01
C GLU A 57 4.78 24.36 -1.85
N ILE A 58 3.84 23.43 -2.03
CA ILE A 58 4.03 22.22 -2.85
C ILE A 58 3.30 22.41 -4.19
N HIS A 59 4.06 22.47 -5.28
CA HIS A 59 3.52 22.57 -6.63
C HIS A 59 3.42 21.20 -7.31
N LEU A 60 2.20 20.79 -7.63
CA LEU A 60 1.95 19.53 -8.32
C LEU A 60 2.33 19.59 -9.81
N PRO A 61 2.78 18.46 -10.40
CA PRO A 61 3.19 18.40 -11.79
C PRO A 61 1.98 18.40 -12.74
N VAL A 62 1.68 19.53 -13.36
CA VAL A 62 0.63 19.64 -14.40
C VAL A 62 1.23 19.43 -15.79
N PRO A 63 0.77 18.45 -16.59
CA PRO A 63 1.17 18.32 -17.98
C PRO A 63 0.90 19.60 -18.76
N ASP A 64 1.83 19.98 -19.63
CA ASP A 64 1.72 21.14 -20.53
C ASP A 64 1.58 22.52 -19.84
N ASP A 65 1.77 22.61 -18.52
CA ASP A 65 1.82 23.89 -17.82
C ASP A 65 3.19 24.58 -18.05
N PRO A 66 3.25 25.71 -18.79
CA PRO A 66 4.49 26.41 -19.06
C PRO A 66 5.14 27.00 -17.80
N VAL A 67 4.39 27.21 -16.72
CA VAL A 67 4.91 27.66 -15.42
C VAL A 67 5.66 26.52 -14.74
N TYR A 68 5.13 25.30 -14.78
CA TYR A 68 5.82 24.11 -14.28
C TYR A 68 7.08 23.78 -15.10
N ALA A 69 7.05 24.03 -16.42
CA ALA A 69 8.22 23.88 -17.28
C ALA A 69 9.36 24.85 -16.92
N VAL A 70 9.03 26.06 -16.44
CA VAL A 70 10.00 27.16 -16.20
C VAL A 70 10.41 27.31 -14.73
N ALA A 71 9.67 26.77 -13.76
CA ALA A 71 9.96 26.83 -12.31
C ALA A 71 11.17 25.97 -11.89
N ALA A 72 12.29 26.15 -12.59
CA ALA A 72 13.46 25.30 -12.60
C ALA A 72 14.37 25.53 -11.37
N LEU A 73 14.90 24.42 -10.86
CA LEU A 73 16.15 24.26 -10.10
C LEU A 73 16.22 24.75 -8.64
N SER A 74 15.32 25.64 -8.18
CA SER A 74 15.35 26.12 -6.78
C SER A 74 14.28 25.54 -5.86
N GLU A 75 13.26 24.87 -6.41
CA GLU A 75 12.19 24.28 -5.59
C GLU A 75 12.61 22.92 -5.02
N PRO A 76 12.16 22.57 -3.80
CA PRO A 76 12.38 21.25 -3.25
C PRO A 76 11.82 20.15 -4.16
N LEU A 77 12.55 19.05 -4.27
CA LEU A 77 12.14 17.87 -5.02
C LEU A 77 10.86 17.27 -4.38
N THR A 78 9.80 17.07 -5.16
CA THR A 78 8.57 16.45 -4.62
C THR A 78 8.64 14.93 -4.71
N ILE A 79 8.64 14.25 -3.58
CA ILE A 79 8.56 12.79 -3.48
C ILE A 79 7.11 12.39 -3.22
N PHE A 80 6.50 11.70 -4.17
CA PHE A 80 5.24 11.01 -3.93
C PHE A 80 5.53 9.68 -3.25
N LEU A 81 5.32 9.63 -1.94
CA LEU A 81 5.34 8.39 -1.18
C LEU A 81 3.95 7.77 -1.30
N CYS A 82 3.81 6.62 -1.94
CA CYS A 82 2.51 5.99 -2.16
C CYS A 82 2.40 4.67 -1.41
N ASP A 83 1.25 4.47 -0.78
CA ASP A 83 0.80 3.16 -0.34
C ASP A 83 0.42 2.27 -1.53
N ILE A 84 0.29 0.96 -1.29
CA ILE A 84 -0.11 -0.02 -2.28
C ILE A 84 -1.57 -0.42 -2.13
N GLU A 85 -1.88 -1.16 -1.06
CA GLU A 85 -3.19 -1.78 -0.88
C GLU A 85 -4.27 -0.71 -0.63
N GLY A 86 -5.28 -0.62 -1.48
CA GLY A 86 -6.33 0.40 -1.36
C GLY A 86 -5.96 1.78 -1.92
N THR A 87 -4.72 1.98 -2.38
CA THR A 87 -4.24 3.26 -2.91
C THR A 87 -3.85 3.16 -4.38
N THR A 88 -2.83 2.35 -4.70
CA THR A 88 -2.39 2.09 -6.09
C THR A 88 -3.00 0.82 -6.66
N THR A 89 -3.32 -0.13 -5.79
CA THR A 89 -3.84 -1.46 -6.12
C THR A 89 -5.18 -1.68 -5.40
N PRO A 90 -6.23 -2.23 -6.04
CA PRO A 90 -7.50 -2.48 -5.38
C PRO A 90 -7.36 -3.34 -4.13
N LEU A 91 -7.82 -2.85 -2.98
CA LEU A 91 -7.75 -3.58 -1.71
C LEU A 91 -8.43 -4.96 -1.77
N PRO A 92 -9.61 -5.11 -2.40
CA PRO A 92 -10.24 -6.43 -2.51
C PRO A 92 -9.40 -7.40 -3.34
N PHE A 93 -8.71 -6.95 -4.40
CA PHE A 93 -7.88 -7.83 -5.24
C PHE A 93 -6.79 -8.50 -4.40
N ILE A 94 -6.10 -7.71 -3.59
CA ILE A 94 -5.08 -8.23 -2.68
C ILE A 94 -5.68 -9.27 -1.73
N ARG A 95 -6.81 -8.95 -1.08
CA ARG A 95 -7.40 -9.76 -0.01
C ARG A 95 -8.14 -11.00 -0.49
N GLU A 96 -8.83 -10.92 -1.63
CA GLU A 96 -9.80 -11.92 -2.08
C GLU A 96 -9.32 -12.70 -3.31
N VAL A 97 -8.32 -12.19 -4.05
CA VAL A 97 -7.74 -12.89 -5.21
C VAL A 97 -6.30 -13.32 -4.92
N MET A 98 -5.41 -12.36 -4.69
CA MET A 98 -3.97 -12.63 -4.59
C MET A 98 -3.62 -13.48 -3.35
N MET A 99 -4.08 -13.08 -2.16
CA MET A 99 -3.78 -13.81 -0.93
C MET A 99 -4.30 -15.26 -0.94
N PRO A 100 -5.55 -15.55 -1.34
CA PRO A 100 -6.03 -16.93 -1.46
C PRO A 100 -5.20 -17.80 -2.42
N ARG A 101 -4.72 -17.23 -3.54
CA ARG A 101 -3.87 -17.96 -4.51
C ARG A 101 -2.49 -18.28 -3.91
N ILE A 102 -1.88 -17.33 -3.20
CA ILE A 102 -0.64 -17.57 -2.44
C ILE A 102 -0.84 -18.70 -1.43
N LEU A 103 -1.94 -18.68 -0.67
CA LEU A 103 -2.22 -19.69 0.35
C LEU A 103 -2.53 -21.07 -0.22
N ALA A 104 -3.08 -21.15 -1.43
CA ALA A 104 -3.30 -22.41 -2.13
C ALA A 104 -1.99 -23.08 -2.58
N ARG A 105 -0.93 -22.30 -2.79
CA ARG A 105 0.38 -22.79 -3.27
C ARG A 105 1.26 -23.39 -2.18
N VAL A 106 1.06 -22.99 -0.91
CA VAL A 106 1.99 -23.26 0.19
C VAL A 106 2.34 -24.74 0.37
N ASP A 107 1.37 -25.65 0.25
CA ASP A 107 1.58 -27.08 0.50
C ASP A 107 2.43 -27.73 -0.61
N ALA A 108 2.14 -27.40 -1.87
CA ALA A 108 2.92 -27.88 -3.01
C ALA A 108 4.34 -27.32 -2.99
N TYR A 109 4.48 -26.04 -2.63
CA TYR A 109 5.78 -25.38 -2.52
C TYR A 109 6.64 -26.04 -1.43
N VAL A 110 6.11 -26.21 -0.22
CA VAL A 110 6.90 -26.80 0.88
C VAL A 110 7.26 -28.26 0.60
N GLU A 111 6.41 -29.02 -0.08
CA GLU A 111 6.74 -30.41 -0.48
C GLU A 111 7.88 -30.46 -1.49
N THR A 112 7.90 -29.52 -2.44
CA THR A 112 8.89 -29.46 -3.51
C THR A 112 10.24 -28.93 -3.02
N HIS A 113 10.23 -27.87 -2.22
CA HIS A 113 11.45 -27.13 -1.87
C HIS A 113 12.07 -27.60 -0.54
N PHE A 114 11.27 -28.04 0.43
CA PHE A 114 11.82 -28.49 1.71
C PHE A 114 12.08 -30.01 1.73
N PRO A 115 13.26 -30.50 2.15
CA PRO A 115 14.41 -29.76 2.69
C PRO A 115 15.54 -29.48 1.66
N ALA A 116 15.30 -29.72 0.37
CA ALA A 116 16.35 -29.71 -0.66
C ALA A 116 16.88 -28.31 -0.99
N ASP A 117 16.04 -27.28 -0.90
CA ASP A 117 16.39 -25.89 -1.14
C ASP A 117 16.90 -25.23 0.14
N SER A 118 18.22 -25.02 0.22
CA SER A 118 18.85 -24.44 1.40
C SER A 118 18.40 -23.01 1.70
N ALA A 119 18.07 -22.22 0.66
CA ALA A 119 17.62 -20.84 0.85
C ALA A 119 16.20 -20.82 1.43
N PHE A 120 15.32 -21.71 0.95
CA PHE A 120 13.99 -21.85 1.53
C PHE A 120 14.04 -22.42 2.95
N VAL A 121 14.91 -23.40 3.22
CA VAL A 121 15.13 -23.93 4.58
C VAL A 121 15.55 -22.82 5.55
N GLU A 122 16.43 -21.92 5.13
CA GLU A 122 16.84 -20.78 5.96
C GLU A 122 15.66 -19.85 6.28
N LEU A 123 14.85 -19.49 5.29
CA LEU A 123 13.64 -18.68 5.49
C LEU A 123 12.64 -19.36 6.44
N LEU A 124 12.41 -20.66 6.24
CA LEU A 124 11.51 -21.47 7.06
C LEU A 124 11.99 -21.54 8.51
N VAL A 125 13.29 -21.76 8.73
CA VAL A 125 13.89 -21.74 10.07
C VAL A 125 13.75 -20.35 10.71
N ASN A 126 13.99 -19.28 9.96
CA ASN A 126 13.82 -17.92 10.47
C ASN A 126 12.38 -17.65 10.88
N ALA A 127 11.40 -18.06 10.07
CA ALA A 127 9.98 -17.92 10.39
C ALA A 127 9.54 -18.75 11.62
N SER A 128 10.27 -19.81 11.96
CA SER A 128 9.98 -20.62 13.15
C SER A 128 10.45 -19.97 14.45
N ASN A 129 11.27 -18.91 14.38
CA ASN A 129 11.81 -18.24 15.56
C ASN A 129 10.87 -17.11 16.03
N PRO A 130 10.34 -17.13 17.27
CA PRO A 130 9.41 -16.10 17.76
C PRO A 130 9.95 -14.66 17.80
N GLN A 131 11.26 -14.47 17.64
CA GLN A 131 11.92 -13.16 17.69
C GLN A 131 12.02 -12.44 16.34
N SER A 132 11.61 -13.05 15.23
CA SER A 132 11.64 -12.40 13.90
C SER A 132 10.51 -11.38 13.68
N SER A 133 9.58 -11.27 14.63
CA SER A 133 8.51 -10.26 14.63
C SER A 133 8.86 -9.05 15.52
N PRO A 134 8.73 -7.80 15.01
CA PRO A 134 8.94 -6.58 15.80
C PRO A 134 7.90 -6.39 16.93
N ALA A 135 6.81 -7.15 16.91
CA ALA A 135 5.80 -7.17 17.96
C ALA A 135 5.86 -8.53 18.67
N ALA A 136 6.75 -8.67 19.65
CA ALA A 136 6.89 -9.89 20.44
C ALA A 136 5.55 -10.23 21.14
N LYS A 137 4.81 -11.19 20.57
CA LYS A 137 3.61 -11.80 21.16
C LYS A 137 4.00 -13.14 21.78
N THR A 138 3.26 -13.58 22.79
CA THR A 138 3.33 -14.97 23.24
C THR A 138 3.08 -15.90 22.04
N PRO A 139 3.93 -16.90 21.79
CA PRO A 139 3.75 -17.81 20.66
C PRO A 139 2.38 -18.49 20.72
N THR A 140 1.69 -18.57 19.58
CA THR A 140 0.49 -19.38 19.46
C THR A 140 0.86 -20.87 19.55
N ALA A 141 -0.12 -21.72 19.88
CA ALA A 141 0.11 -23.16 19.90
C ALA A 141 0.62 -23.68 18.54
N GLY A 142 0.13 -23.11 17.43
CA GLY A 142 0.59 -23.44 16.07
C GLY A 142 2.04 -23.01 15.81
N ALA A 143 2.42 -21.80 16.24
CA ALA A 143 3.81 -21.34 16.13
C ALA A 143 4.79 -22.22 16.93
N GLN A 144 4.39 -22.65 18.14
CA GLN A 144 5.20 -23.56 18.94
C GLN A 144 5.34 -24.95 18.29
N ALA A 145 4.23 -25.53 17.79
CA ALA A 145 4.26 -26.82 17.11
C ALA A 145 5.18 -26.80 15.87
N PHE A 146 5.15 -25.70 15.11
CA PHE A 146 6.04 -25.49 13.98
C PHE A 146 7.52 -25.41 14.42
N ALA A 147 7.84 -24.61 15.45
CA ALA A 147 9.20 -24.51 15.99
C ALA A 147 9.74 -25.85 16.51
N ASP A 148 8.89 -26.64 17.17
CA ASP A 148 9.25 -27.98 17.67
C ASP A 148 9.53 -28.94 16.51
N ALA A 149 8.72 -28.92 15.46
CA ALA A 149 8.93 -29.74 14.26
C ALA A 149 10.25 -29.38 13.55
N VAL A 150 10.56 -28.09 13.41
CA VAL A 150 11.82 -27.60 12.84
C VAL A 150 13.00 -28.07 13.68
N THR A 151 12.92 -27.96 15.01
CA THR A 151 13.97 -28.42 15.93
C THR A 151 14.21 -29.92 15.81
N ALA A 152 13.15 -30.72 15.76
CA ALA A 152 13.24 -32.17 15.63
C ALA A 152 13.88 -32.60 14.30
N SER A 153 13.50 -31.97 13.18
CA SER A 153 14.11 -32.30 11.89
C SER A 153 15.58 -31.84 11.80
N LYS A 154 15.89 -30.65 12.32
CA LYS A 154 17.26 -30.12 12.37
C LYS A 154 18.21 -31.02 13.15
N ALA A 155 17.74 -31.65 14.24
CA ALA A 155 18.53 -32.61 15.02
C ALA A 155 18.96 -33.86 14.24
N HIS A 156 18.35 -34.10 13.07
CA HIS A 156 18.67 -35.19 12.16
C HIS A 156 19.27 -34.69 10.84
N ASP A 157 19.82 -33.48 10.82
CA ASP A 157 20.37 -32.84 9.62
C ASP A 157 19.37 -32.83 8.44
N TRP A 158 18.06 -32.74 8.74
CA TRP A 158 16.99 -32.79 7.74
C TRP A 158 16.90 -34.12 6.95
N LYS A 159 17.52 -35.20 7.45
CA LYS A 159 17.57 -36.51 6.77
C LYS A 159 16.48 -37.48 7.25
N ASN A 160 15.64 -37.07 8.19
CA ASN A 160 14.56 -37.91 8.72
C ASN A 160 13.23 -37.55 8.04
N ASP A 161 12.70 -38.46 7.21
CA ASP A 161 11.49 -38.22 6.43
C ASP A 161 10.25 -37.95 7.29
N ALA A 162 10.11 -38.65 8.42
CA ALA A 162 8.98 -38.44 9.32
C ALA A 162 9.03 -37.06 10.00
N ALA A 163 10.23 -36.61 10.40
CA ALA A 163 10.43 -35.28 10.95
C ALA A 163 10.21 -34.20 9.89
N ASN A 164 10.66 -34.43 8.65
CA ASN A 164 10.42 -33.52 7.54
C ASN A 164 8.93 -33.40 7.19
N ALA A 165 8.20 -34.51 7.17
CA ALA A 165 6.75 -34.49 6.96
C ALA A 165 6.01 -33.70 8.05
N ALA A 166 6.49 -33.75 9.29
CA ALA A 166 5.97 -32.91 10.37
C ALA A 166 6.24 -31.41 10.10
N VAL A 167 7.46 -31.05 9.69
CA VAL A 167 7.79 -29.65 9.33
C VAL A 167 6.86 -29.12 8.25
N ARG A 168 6.65 -29.87 7.17
CA ARG A 168 5.78 -29.45 6.06
C ARG A 168 4.35 -29.19 6.51
N ARG A 169 3.78 -30.12 7.30
CA ARG A 169 2.42 -29.99 7.84
C ARG A 169 2.29 -28.78 8.75
N GLU A 170 3.16 -28.66 9.76
CA GLU A 170 3.07 -27.59 10.75
C GLU A 170 3.36 -26.22 10.12
N PHE A 171 4.30 -26.15 9.18
CA PHE A 171 4.58 -24.94 8.40
C PHE A 171 3.33 -24.48 7.63
N GLY A 172 2.65 -25.38 6.90
CA GLY A 172 1.45 -25.01 6.14
C GLY A 172 0.33 -24.48 7.02
N LEU A 173 0.18 -24.99 8.26
CA LEU A 173 -0.80 -24.48 9.23
C LEU A 173 -0.37 -23.12 9.80
N PHE A 174 0.87 -23.01 10.27
CA PHE A 174 1.44 -21.78 10.81
C PHE A 174 1.38 -20.64 9.79
N PHE A 175 1.85 -20.87 8.56
CA PHE A 175 1.91 -19.86 7.52
C PHE A 175 0.51 -19.34 7.16
N ARG A 176 -0.48 -20.23 7.06
CA ARG A 176 -1.88 -19.82 6.79
C ARG A 176 -2.46 -18.96 7.90
N ASP A 177 -2.19 -19.29 9.17
CA ASP A 177 -2.64 -18.48 10.31
C ASP A 177 -1.96 -17.10 10.32
N GLU A 178 -0.64 -17.06 10.15
CA GLU A 178 0.14 -15.82 10.11
C GLU A 178 -0.31 -14.89 8.96
N VAL A 179 -0.50 -15.43 7.75
CA VAL A 179 -0.98 -14.61 6.61
C VAL A 179 -2.39 -14.09 6.88
N LYS A 180 -3.30 -14.95 7.37
CA LYS A 180 -4.68 -14.57 7.69
C LYS A 180 -4.74 -13.45 8.76
N ASN A 181 -3.82 -13.47 9.72
CA ASN A 181 -3.74 -12.50 10.80
C ASN A 181 -2.90 -11.25 10.43
N GLY A 182 -2.45 -11.12 9.18
CA GLY A 182 -1.68 -9.97 8.71
C GLY A 182 -0.30 -9.88 9.36
N SER A 183 0.43 -11.00 9.40
CA SER A 183 1.75 -11.10 10.04
C SER A 183 2.69 -9.94 9.67
N ALA A 184 3.36 -9.42 10.69
CA ALA A 184 4.44 -8.44 10.57
C ALA A 184 5.83 -9.11 10.57
N ASP A 185 5.89 -10.44 10.57
CA ASP A 185 7.14 -11.20 10.57
C ASP A 185 7.83 -11.12 9.21
N SER A 186 9.09 -10.67 9.22
CA SER A 186 9.87 -10.46 8.00
C SER A 186 10.13 -11.75 7.21
N ALA A 187 10.31 -12.89 7.87
CA ALA A 187 10.52 -14.17 7.21
C ALA A 187 9.20 -14.69 6.59
N VAL A 188 8.07 -14.51 7.27
CA VAL A 188 6.74 -14.81 6.68
C VAL A 188 6.50 -13.95 5.44
N LYS A 189 6.81 -12.64 5.50
CA LYS A 189 6.69 -11.74 4.33
C LYS A 189 7.66 -12.09 3.19
N ALA A 190 8.86 -12.58 3.50
CA ALA A 190 9.80 -13.06 2.49
C ALA A 190 9.28 -14.32 1.79
N ILE A 191 8.71 -15.27 2.55
CA ILE A 191 8.11 -16.48 1.98
C ILE A 191 6.88 -16.14 1.12
N GLN A 192 6.04 -15.18 1.53
CA GLN A 192 4.95 -14.67 0.69
C GLN A 192 5.48 -14.17 -0.67
N ALA A 193 6.57 -13.40 -0.68
CA ALA A 193 7.15 -12.90 -1.92
C ALA A 193 7.72 -14.02 -2.81
N VAL A 194 8.32 -15.05 -2.22
CA VAL A 194 8.82 -16.23 -2.97
C VAL A 194 7.66 -16.98 -3.64
N LEU A 195 6.57 -17.24 -2.91
CA LEU A 195 5.37 -17.85 -3.46
C LEU A 195 4.75 -16.98 -4.58
N MET A 196 4.69 -15.66 -4.37
CA MET A 196 4.21 -14.72 -5.39
C MET A 196 5.06 -14.77 -6.66
N ALA A 197 6.38 -14.87 -6.53
CA ALA A 197 7.29 -14.92 -7.68
C ALA A 197 6.99 -16.11 -8.60
N GLU A 198 6.73 -17.29 -8.04
CA GLU A 198 6.34 -18.47 -8.83
C GLU A 198 4.98 -18.31 -9.50
N ILE A 199 3.98 -17.85 -8.75
CA ILE A 199 2.60 -17.68 -9.26
C ILE A 199 2.62 -16.68 -10.45
N PHE A 200 3.37 -15.59 -10.34
CA PHE A 200 3.51 -14.63 -11.43
C PHE A 200 4.33 -15.17 -12.61
N ALA A 201 5.39 -15.94 -12.35
CA ALA A 201 6.21 -16.54 -13.40
C ALA A 201 5.42 -17.58 -14.22
N GLU A 202 4.51 -18.30 -13.58
CA GLU A 202 3.60 -19.26 -14.23
C GLU A 202 2.42 -18.59 -14.93
N GLY A 203 2.17 -17.31 -14.66
CA GLY A 203 1.08 -16.54 -15.23
C GLY A 203 -0.31 -16.95 -14.71
N GLU A 204 -0.37 -17.53 -13.50
CA GLU A 204 -1.65 -17.93 -12.89
C GLU A 204 -2.51 -16.74 -12.49
N ILE A 205 -1.88 -15.63 -12.09
CA ILE A 205 -2.53 -14.35 -11.83
C ILE A 205 -1.66 -13.23 -12.41
N GLN A 206 -2.29 -12.11 -12.75
CA GLN A 206 -1.58 -10.88 -13.07
C GLN A 206 -1.77 -9.91 -11.89
N SER A 207 -0.78 -9.09 -11.57
CA SER A 207 -1.00 -8.09 -10.53
C SER A 207 -1.93 -6.99 -11.03
N GLN A 208 -2.57 -6.24 -10.14
CA GLN A 208 -3.52 -5.19 -10.50
C GLN A 208 -3.03 -3.84 -10.02
N VAL A 209 -3.24 -2.80 -10.83
CA VAL A 209 -2.97 -1.40 -10.51
C VAL A 209 -4.08 -0.57 -11.18
N PHE A 210 -4.52 0.52 -10.56
CA PHE A 210 -5.53 1.38 -11.19
C PHE A 210 -4.95 2.07 -12.44
N ALA A 211 -5.77 2.28 -13.48
CA ALA A 211 -5.33 2.89 -14.74
C ALA A 211 -4.74 4.29 -14.54
N ASP A 212 -5.34 5.09 -13.66
CA ASP A 212 -4.87 6.43 -13.31
C ASP A 212 -3.51 6.41 -12.60
N VAL A 213 -3.20 5.35 -11.85
CA VAL A 213 -1.89 5.17 -11.21
C VAL A 213 -0.83 4.87 -12.25
N ASN A 214 -1.12 4.00 -13.23
CA ASN A 214 -0.19 3.75 -14.33
C ASN A 214 0.13 5.05 -15.10
N ALA A 215 -0.89 5.85 -15.41
CA ALA A 215 -0.69 7.13 -16.08
C ALA A 215 0.16 8.09 -15.22
N PHE A 216 -0.15 8.21 -13.93
CA PHE A 216 0.59 9.04 -12.99
C PHE A 216 2.05 8.60 -12.86
N PHE A 217 2.30 7.31 -12.62
CA PHE A 217 3.64 6.76 -12.40
C PHE A 217 4.53 7.00 -13.60
N ARG A 218 4.02 6.72 -14.81
CA ARG A 218 4.75 6.94 -16.05
C ARG A 218 5.08 8.40 -16.30
N TYR A 219 4.21 9.32 -15.88
CA TYR A 219 4.45 10.74 -16.01
C TYR A 219 5.46 11.24 -14.97
N VAL A 220 5.12 11.19 -13.69
CA VAL A 220 5.92 11.80 -12.61
C VAL A 220 7.21 11.03 -12.30
N GLY A 221 7.28 9.75 -12.65
CA GLY A 221 8.48 8.93 -12.55
C GLY A 221 9.34 8.94 -13.82
N SER A 222 8.94 9.66 -14.87
CA SER A 222 9.71 9.69 -16.12
C SER A 222 11.07 10.38 -15.97
N PRO A 223 12.05 10.08 -16.85
CA PRO A 223 13.31 10.81 -16.88
C PRO A 223 13.15 12.32 -17.07
N ALA A 224 12.12 12.77 -17.78
CA ALA A 224 11.83 14.20 -17.99
C ALA A 224 11.42 14.92 -16.70
N MET A 225 10.83 14.18 -15.76
CA MET A 225 10.37 14.70 -14.47
C MET A 225 11.41 14.55 -13.37
N ALA A 226 12.58 14.00 -13.69
CA ALA A 226 13.51 13.52 -12.69
C ALA A 226 14.04 14.59 -11.74
N GLU A 227 14.19 15.83 -12.20
CA GLU A 227 14.67 16.93 -11.37
C GLU A 227 13.58 17.53 -10.48
N ARG A 228 12.32 17.09 -10.63
CA ARG A 228 11.15 17.71 -10.00
C ARG A 228 10.36 16.73 -9.13
N THR A 229 10.21 15.50 -9.60
CA THR A 229 9.42 14.49 -8.92
C THR A 229 10.11 13.13 -8.84
N ARG A 230 9.80 12.41 -7.78
CA ARG A 230 10.17 11.01 -7.56
C ARG A 230 8.99 10.25 -7.00
N ILE A 231 9.02 8.93 -7.17
CA ILE A 231 8.03 8.03 -6.59
C ILE A 231 8.73 7.10 -5.61
N ALA A 232 8.19 7.00 -4.42
CA ALA A 232 8.59 5.98 -3.45
C ALA A 232 7.36 5.16 -3.05
N LEU A 233 7.54 3.86 -2.80
CA LEU A 233 6.47 3.00 -2.31
C LEU A 233 6.72 2.64 -0.84
N TYR A 234 5.66 2.62 -0.04
CA TYR A 234 5.70 2.16 1.34
C TYR A 234 4.46 1.33 1.67
N SER A 235 4.63 0.02 1.69
CA SER A 235 3.56 -0.95 1.97
C SER A 235 3.97 -1.85 3.14
N THR A 236 2.98 -2.55 3.70
CA THR A 236 3.23 -3.61 4.70
C THR A 236 3.82 -4.88 4.08
N GLY A 237 3.71 -5.07 2.76
CA GLY A 237 4.38 -6.13 2.03
C GLY A 237 5.90 -5.90 1.96
N SER A 238 6.67 -6.99 1.87
CA SER A 238 8.13 -6.90 1.69
C SER A 238 8.47 -6.18 0.39
N ILE A 239 9.63 -5.52 0.33
CA ILE A 239 10.11 -4.85 -0.90
C ILE A 239 10.08 -5.80 -2.11
N ALA A 240 10.39 -7.08 -1.91
CA ALA A 240 10.29 -8.09 -2.97
C ALA A 240 8.86 -8.26 -3.49
N ALA A 241 7.86 -8.36 -2.61
CA ALA A 241 6.45 -8.42 -3.00
C ALA A 241 5.99 -7.14 -3.72
N GLN A 242 6.41 -5.97 -3.23
CA GLN A 242 6.09 -4.69 -3.86
C GLN A 242 6.61 -4.62 -5.31
N LYS A 243 7.86 -5.06 -5.54
CA LYS A 243 8.45 -5.10 -6.88
C LYS A 243 7.73 -6.08 -7.80
N LEU A 244 7.32 -7.24 -7.30
CA LEU A 244 6.53 -8.21 -8.06
C LEU A 244 5.17 -7.63 -8.48
N ILE A 245 4.47 -6.94 -7.58
CA ILE A 245 3.21 -6.26 -7.89
C ILE A 245 3.44 -5.24 -9.02
N MET A 246 4.46 -4.38 -8.90
CA MET A 246 4.76 -3.38 -9.91
C MET A 246 5.32 -3.96 -11.22
N GLN A 247 5.91 -5.15 -11.20
CA GLN A 247 6.48 -5.81 -12.37
C GLN A 247 5.40 -6.44 -13.25
N HIS A 248 4.39 -7.04 -12.63
CA HIS A 248 3.40 -7.88 -13.29
C HIS A 248 2.04 -7.19 -13.46
N THR A 249 2.01 -5.86 -13.68
CA THR A 249 0.74 -5.12 -13.87
C THR A 249 0.13 -5.37 -15.27
N PRO A 250 -1.16 -5.08 -15.49
CA PRO A 250 -1.78 -5.09 -16.83
C PRO A 250 -1.18 -4.06 -17.79
N TYR A 251 -0.38 -3.11 -17.30
CA TYR A 251 0.24 -2.05 -18.08
C TYR A 251 1.75 -2.27 -18.31
N GLY A 252 2.25 -3.47 -18.01
CA GLY A 252 3.66 -3.82 -18.03
C GLY A 252 4.40 -3.43 -16.76
N ASP A 253 5.73 -3.47 -16.81
CA ASP A 253 6.58 -3.19 -15.66
C ASP A 253 6.61 -1.69 -15.31
N LEU A 254 6.17 -1.37 -14.08
CA LEU A 254 6.20 -0.02 -13.52
C LEU A 254 7.40 0.24 -12.60
N ASN A 255 8.22 -0.78 -12.27
CA ASN A 255 9.42 -0.59 -11.45
C ASN A 255 10.39 0.49 -12.00
N PRO A 256 10.58 0.65 -13.33
CA PRO A 256 11.46 1.71 -13.85
C PRO A 256 11.07 3.14 -13.46
N PHE A 257 9.83 3.38 -13.04
CA PHE A 257 9.33 4.69 -12.62
C PHE A 257 9.40 4.91 -11.10
N VAL A 258 9.69 3.87 -10.33
CA VAL A 258 9.78 3.93 -8.87
C VAL A 258 11.23 4.12 -8.44
N THR A 259 11.46 5.16 -7.63
CA THR A 259 12.78 5.53 -7.12
C THR A 259 13.19 4.67 -5.94
N ALA A 260 12.29 4.42 -4.99
CA ALA A 260 12.59 3.72 -3.75
C ALA A 260 11.42 2.89 -3.25
N TYR A 261 11.73 1.83 -2.50
CA TYR A 261 10.74 0.95 -1.86
C TYR A 261 11.07 0.84 -0.39
N PHE A 262 10.05 0.91 0.45
CA PHE A 262 10.16 0.81 1.89
C PHE A 262 9.17 -0.23 2.41
N ASP A 263 9.60 -1.02 3.39
CA ASP A 263 8.75 -1.98 4.09
C ASP A 263 8.99 -1.89 5.61
N PRO A 264 8.17 -2.57 6.44
CA PRO A 264 8.32 -2.48 7.88
C PRO A 264 9.63 -3.05 8.42
N ALA A 265 10.26 -4.00 7.72
CA ALA A 265 11.55 -4.55 8.11
C ALA A 265 12.66 -3.50 7.94
N LEU A 266 12.58 -2.68 6.89
CA LEU A 266 13.54 -1.61 6.64
C LEU A 266 13.28 -0.37 7.51
N VAL A 267 12.05 0.13 7.59
CA VAL A 267 11.79 1.46 8.18
C VAL A 267 10.96 1.45 9.47
N GLY A 268 10.34 0.33 9.85
CA GLY A 268 9.37 0.26 10.94
C GLY A 268 7.93 0.31 10.44
N THR A 269 6.93 0.22 11.32
CA THR A 269 5.52 0.13 10.89
C THR A 269 4.96 1.46 10.37
N LYS A 270 3.92 1.41 9.53
CA LYS A 270 3.27 2.59 8.94
C LYS A 270 2.55 3.49 9.96
N LEU A 271 2.37 2.99 11.18
CA LEU A 271 1.73 3.68 12.29
C LEU A 271 2.72 4.42 13.20
N MET A 272 4.03 4.30 12.94
CA MET A 272 5.06 4.95 13.74
C MET A 272 5.62 6.19 13.03
N PRO A 273 5.56 7.38 13.65
CA PRO A 273 6.15 8.60 13.08
C PRO A 273 7.64 8.46 12.74
N LYS A 274 8.40 7.68 13.53
CA LYS A 274 9.82 7.42 13.31
C LYS A 274 10.11 6.71 11.98
N SER A 275 9.15 5.96 11.44
CA SER A 275 9.30 5.28 10.15
C SER A 275 9.44 6.29 9.03
N TYR A 276 8.61 7.34 9.03
CA TYR A 276 8.64 8.41 8.03
C TYR A 276 9.91 9.27 8.13
N MET A 277 10.40 9.53 9.35
CA MET A 277 11.71 10.18 9.55
C MET A 277 12.86 9.35 8.95
N LYS A 278 12.80 8.02 9.12
CA LYS A 278 13.78 7.10 8.53
C LYS A 278 13.65 7.05 7.00
N ILE A 279 12.43 7.05 6.45
CA ILE A 279 12.17 7.16 5.00
C ILE A 279 12.83 8.43 4.44
N ARG A 280 12.57 9.61 5.01
CA ARG A 280 13.19 10.88 4.57
C ARG A 280 14.71 10.81 4.57
N THR A 281 15.29 10.23 5.61
CA THR A 281 16.75 10.05 5.72
C THR A 281 17.31 9.15 4.63
N LEU A 282 16.68 7.99 4.38
CA LEU A 282 17.12 7.05 3.35
C LEU A 282 16.93 7.62 1.94
N LEU A 283 15.85 8.36 1.69
CA LEU A 283 15.62 9.06 0.42
C LEU A 283 16.70 10.11 0.16
N ALA A 284 17.01 10.95 1.15
CA ALA A 284 18.06 11.95 1.05
C ALA A 284 19.42 11.32 0.69
N GLN A 285 19.76 10.20 1.34
CA GLN A 285 20.98 9.45 1.07
C GLN A 285 20.99 8.84 -0.34
N GLN A 286 19.89 8.22 -0.76
CA GLN A 286 19.79 7.58 -2.07
C GLN A 286 19.84 8.59 -3.22
N LEU A 287 19.28 9.78 -3.02
CA LEU A 287 19.22 10.85 -4.02
C LEU A 287 20.41 11.82 -3.96
N ASP A 288 21.28 11.69 -2.96
CA ASP A 288 22.42 12.58 -2.70
C ASP A 288 21.99 14.06 -2.57
N ILE A 289 20.95 14.31 -1.77
CA ILE A 289 20.41 15.65 -1.50
C ILE A 289 20.26 15.89 0.01
N SER A 290 20.11 17.16 0.41
CA SER A 290 19.73 17.50 1.78
C SER A 290 18.30 17.05 2.08
N PRO A 291 17.99 16.53 3.29
CA PRO A 291 16.62 16.25 3.71
C PRO A 291 15.65 17.42 3.57
N ASP A 292 16.14 18.66 3.70
CA ASP A 292 15.34 19.89 3.58
C ASP A 292 15.09 20.31 2.12
N SER A 293 15.77 19.68 1.16
CA SER A 293 15.62 19.93 -0.28
C SER A 293 14.57 19.04 -0.94
N MET A 294 13.68 18.45 -0.15
CA MET A 294 12.55 17.68 -0.65
C MET A 294 11.26 17.96 0.12
N HIS A 295 10.13 17.80 -0.57
CA HIS A 295 8.81 17.67 0.01
C HIS A 295 8.30 16.24 -0.19
N ILE A 296 7.90 15.56 0.88
CA ILE A 296 7.23 14.27 0.81
C ILE A 296 5.72 14.50 0.87
N VAL A 297 5.04 14.05 -0.18
CA VAL A 297 3.59 13.95 -0.26
C VAL A 297 3.21 12.48 -0.10
N PHE A 298 2.59 12.13 1.02
CA PHE A 298 2.21 10.75 1.32
C PHE A 298 0.77 10.46 0.91
N VAL A 299 0.56 9.56 -0.04
CA VAL A 299 -0.76 9.15 -0.51
C VAL A 299 -1.09 7.78 0.09
N THR A 300 -2.16 7.69 0.88
CA THR A 300 -2.62 6.47 1.58
C THR A 300 -4.14 6.46 1.69
N ASP A 301 -4.76 5.29 1.74
CA ASP A 301 -6.18 5.12 2.08
C ASP A 301 -6.42 5.10 3.60
N ASN A 302 -5.36 5.00 4.41
CA ASN A 302 -5.45 4.81 5.84
C ASN A 302 -5.22 6.10 6.63
N THR A 303 -6.24 6.52 7.38
CA THR A 303 -6.20 7.73 8.20
C THR A 303 -5.18 7.67 9.34
N SER A 304 -4.94 6.48 9.92
CA SER A 304 -3.96 6.34 10.99
C SER A 304 -2.52 6.48 10.48
N GLU A 305 -2.27 6.01 9.26
CA GLU A 305 -0.97 6.20 8.60
C GLU A 305 -0.75 7.66 8.23
N ALA A 306 -1.75 8.32 7.63
CA ALA A 306 -1.70 9.74 7.31
C ALA A 306 -1.44 10.60 8.57
N SER A 307 -2.07 10.26 9.69
CA SER A 307 -1.82 10.93 10.98
C SER A 307 -0.41 10.70 11.50
N ALA A 308 0.11 9.47 11.44
CA ALA A 308 1.47 9.14 11.85
C ALA A 308 2.53 9.84 10.98
N ALA A 309 2.26 9.96 9.67
CA ALA A 309 3.09 10.66 8.71
C ALA A 309 3.18 12.17 9.03
N GLU A 310 2.06 12.87 9.20
CA GLU A 310 2.08 14.30 9.53
C GLU A 310 2.71 14.57 10.90
N THR A 311 2.42 13.72 11.90
CA THR A 311 3.01 13.82 13.25
C THR A 311 4.54 13.68 13.23
N SER A 312 5.11 13.03 12.21
CA SER A 312 6.56 12.84 12.11
C SER A 312 7.33 14.13 11.81
N GLY A 313 6.68 15.14 11.22
CA GLY A 313 7.35 16.31 10.64
C GLY A 313 8.27 15.99 9.45
N ALA A 314 8.29 14.74 8.99
CA ALA A 314 9.08 14.30 7.82
C ALA A 314 8.26 14.26 6.52
N VAL A 315 6.95 14.45 6.62
CA VAL A 315 6.00 14.48 5.50
C VAL A 315 5.27 15.81 5.53
N GLU A 316 5.42 16.61 4.48
CA GLU A 316 4.83 17.94 4.39
C GLU A 316 3.31 17.89 4.15
N SER A 317 2.83 16.87 3.43
CA SER A 317 1.39 16.60 3.37
C SER A 317 1.06 15.13 3.21
N SER A 318 0.12 14.65 4.01
CA SER A 318 -0.60 13.43 3.68
C SER A 318 -1.78 13.76 2.76
N ILE A 319 -2.20 12.80 1.94
CA ILE A 319 -3.38 12.84 1.08
C ILE A 319 -4.13 11.53 1.26
N LEU A 320 -5.42 11.63 1.60
CA LEU A 320 -6.28 10.46 1.73
C LEU A 320 -6.79 10.03 0.35
N CYS A 321 -6.46 8.80 -0.06
CA CYS A 321 -6.94 8.21 -1.30
C CYS A 321 -8.19 7.38 -1.05
N ILE A 322 -9.33 7.83 -1.59
CA ILE A 322 -10.60 7.12 -1.48
C ILE A 322 -10.81 6.29 -2.74
N ARG A 323 -10.71 4.97 -2.63
CA ARG A 323 -10.97 4.04 -3.74
C ARG A 323 -12.26 3.24 -3.53
N PRO A 324 -12.87 2.74 -4.61
CA PRO A 324 -13.97 1.78 -4.51
C PRO A 324 -13.65 0.62 -3.59
N MET A 325 -14.62 0.23 -2.76
CA MET A 325 -14.53 -0.95 -1.89
C MET A 325 -13.40 -0.89 -0.82
N ASN A 326 -12.82 0.27 -0.57
CA ASN A 326 -11.97 0.49 0.61
C ASN A 326 -12.81 0.44 1.90
N SER A 327 -12.12 0.34 3.04
CA SER A 327 -12.77 0.40 4.35
C SER A 327 -13.45 1.75 4.58
N TRP A 328 -14.66 1.69 5.16
CA TRP A 328 -15.45 2.87 5.48
C TRP A 328 -14.77 3.73 6.55
N VAL A 329 -14.60 5.03 6.27
CA VAL A 329 -14.12 6.02 7.24
C VAL A 329 -15.28 6.86 7.74
N THR A 330 -15.38 7.04 9.06
CA THR A 330 -16.44 7.86 9.65
C THR A 330 -16.21 9.34 9.39
N PHE A 331 -17.29 10.11 9.35
CA PHE A 331 -17.22 11.56 9.18
C PHE A 331 -16.37 12.22 10.27
N ASP A 332 -16.50 11.78 11.53
CA ASP A 332 -15.73 12.32 12.66
C ASP A 332 -14.22 12.09 12.48
N THR A 333 -13.83 10.93 11.96
CA THR A 333 -12.43 10.64 11.63
C THR A 333 -11.92 11.55 10.51
N LEU A 334 -12.70 11.73 9.44
CA LEU A 334 -12.34 12.62 8.33
C LEU A 334 -12.23 14.09 8.77
N LEU A 335 -13.13 14.52 9.65
CA LEU A 335 -13.10 15.86 10.23
C LEU A 335 -11.88 16.07 11.11
N SER A 336 -11.48 15.03 11.86
CA SER A 336 -10.34 15.08 12.78
C SER A 336 -9.00 15.10 12.06
N ILE A 337 -8.83 14.30 11.00
CA ILE A 337 -7.56 14.24 10.26
C ILE A 337 -7.36 15.44 9.35
N ASN A 338 -8.42 15.91 8.69
CA ASN A 338 -8.44 17.10 7.84
C ASN A 338 -7.26 17.22 6.84
N VAL A 339 -6.87 16.10 6.21
CA VAL A 339 -5.91 16.10 5.09
C VAL A 339 -6.63 16.27 3.75
N PRO A 340 -5.96 16.75 2.70
CA PRO A 340 -6.47 16.67 1.33
C PRO A 340 -6.92 15.25 0.97
N HIS A 341 -7.86 15.12 0.04
CA HIS A 341 -8.32 13.82 -0.45
C HIS A 341 -8.38 13.79 -1.97
N ILE A 342 -8.24 12.58 -2.53
CA ILE A 342 -8.43 12.29 -3.95
C ILE A 342 -9.19 10.97 -4.09
N VAL A 343 -9.88 10.78 -5.21
CA VAL A 343 -10.46 9.50 -5.64
C VAL A 343 -9.68 8.89 -6.82
N SER A 344 -8.84 9.69 -7.49
CA SER A 344 -8.02 9.28 -8.62
C SER A 344 -6.68 10.04 -8.61
N PHE A 345 -5.60 9.37 -9.00
CA PHE A 345 -4.29 9.98 -9.16
C PHE A 345 -4.25 11.00 -10.31
N ALA A 346 -5.23 10.97 -11.22
CA ALA A 346 -5.40 12.03 -12.23
C ALA A 346 -5.53 13.41 -11.57
N GLN A 347 -6.18 13.51 -10.40
CA GLN A 347 -6.34 14.75 -9.64
C GLN A 347 -5.01 15.31 -9.08
N LEU A 348 -3.91 14.54 -9.12
CA LEU A 348 -2.58 15.02 -8.76
C LEU A 348 -1.81 15.64 -9.94
N THR A 349 -2.37 15.57 -11.15
CA THR A 349 -1.75 16.07 -12.38
C THR A 349 -2.68 16.96 -13.21
N GLN A 350 -3.97 16.99 -12.88
CA GLN A 350 -4.98 17.74 -13.62
C GLN A 350 -5.81 18.56 -12.63
N ARG A 351 -5.77 19.89 -12.76
CA ARG A 351 -6.65 20.79 -12.00
C ARG A 351 -8.10 20.54 -12.41
N ASP A 352 -9.01 20.63 -11.44
CA ASP A 352 -10.45 20.47 -11.64
C ASP A 352 -10.84 19.16 -12.36
N CYS A 353 -10.03 18.11 -12.17
CA CYS A 353 -10.28 16.81 -12.78
C CYS A 353 -11.59 16.19 -12.26
N GLU A 354 -12.58 16.11 -13.15
CA GLU A 354 -13.79 15.33 -12.92
C GLU A 354 -13.50 13.85 -13.12
N VAL A 355 -13.85 13.04 -12.12
CA VAL A 355 -13.61 11.60 -12.11
C VAL A 355 -14.94 10.88 -12.29
N ASP A 356 -15.02 10.02 -13.30
CA ASP A 356 -16.15 9.09 -13.47
C ASP A 356 -16.08 8.00 -12.39
N LEU A 357 -16.82 8.20 -11.31
CA LEU A 357 -16.85 7.28 -10.17
C LEU A 357 -17.44 5.92 -10.53
N ALA A 358 -18.40 5.87 -11.46
CA ALA A 358 -19.00 4.62 -11.90
C ALA A 358 -18.00 3.78 -12.71
N HIS A 359 -17.22 4.43 -13.58
CA HIS A 359 -16.13 3.78 -14.28
C HIS A 359 -15.05 3.29 -13.32
N LEU A 360 -14.65 4.11 -12.34
CA LEU A 360 -13.66 3.70 -11.33
C LEU A 360 -14.11 2.47 -10.53
N VAL A 361 -15.39 2.40 -10.14
CA VAL A 361 -15.97 1.21 -9.49
C VAL A 361 -15.98 0.02 -10.44
N SER A 362 -16.35 0.21 -11.70
CA SER A 362 -16.33 -0.85 -12.71
C SER A 362 -14.93 -1.45 -12.87
N ASP A 363 -13.90 -0.61 -12.95
CA ASP A 363 -12.50 -1.04 -13.08
C ASP A 363 -12.05 -1.80 -11.83
N GLY A 364 -12.38 -1.28 -10.64
CA GLY A 364 -12.12 -1.96 -9.37
C GLY A 364 -12.74 -3.35 -9.30
N ARG A 365 -13.97 -3.53 -9.82
CA ARG A 365 -14.62 -4.85 -9.92
C ARG A 365 -14.00 -5.72 -11.01
N ALA A 366 -13.55 -5.14 -12.11
CA ALA A 366 -12.90 -5.90 -13.19
C ALA A 366 -11.61 -6.56 -12.71
N CYS A 367 -10.84 -5.87 -11.87
CA CYS A 367 -9.63 -6.40 -11.22
C CYS A 367 -9.90 -7.67 -10.38
N MET A 368 -11.15 -7.91 -9.96
CA MET A 368 -11.54 -9.07 -9.14
C MET A 368 -11.85 -10.33 -9.94
N LYS A 369 -11.88 -10.26 -11.27
CA LYS A 369 -12.36 -11.36 -12.13
C LYS A 369 -11.26 -12.32 -12.60
N GLU A 370 -10.04 -12.21 -12.06
CA GLU A 370 -8.89 -13.06 -12.42
C GLU A 370 -8.96 -14.52 -11.95
#